data_AF-A0A838FKL8-F1
#
_entry.id   AF-A0A838FKL8-F1
#
_cell.length_a   1.000
_cell.length_b   1.000
_cell.length_c   1.000
_cell.angle_alpha   90.00
_cell.angle_beta   90.00
_cell.angle_gamma   90.00
#
_symmetry.space_group_name_H-M   'P 1'
#
loop_
_entity.id
_entity.type
_entity.pdbx_description
1 polymer ?
#
loop_
_entity_poly.entity_id
_entity_poly.type
_entity_poly.pdbx_seq_one_letter_code
_entity_poly.pdbx_strand_id
1 'polypeptide(L)'
;MLVASARSASHLEARDFIPLDLTGWDCLDKPGGTGKTPDTIERNTGKNRPLIDLTGMKVPNFDTAGFLRHVSAFDAQTKGKRRKDLNATERTQLQALEQQVVSLTAYLVMAYAGPPESTNCGSVDFHDWHLEMFEKPQDHPPRPGDPTPIICETAPRTQTAVYRSGARVQQLSGFFRRPDLVVEPTSQKPQLIRITGYLLWDDDHNGKADIGPKIETVSANGYHRPWRSTPWEIHPVLKIERADGQPFSAAAPATAAAAESALSPAAIIKPAPPPAAAAPQEVTIVAPIIIKVRYGETVLQRGMRLPLLKRDAQTVTVNYLGQPVAIPLEATDLR
;
A
#
# COMPACT_ATOMS: atom_id res chain seq x y z
N MET A 1 -33.00 -7.00 -21.70
CA MET A 1 -32.33 -7.51 -20.49
C MET A 1 -31.21 -6.53 -20.13
N LEU A 2 -31.46 -5.64 -19.17
CA LEU A 2 -30.44 -4.78 -18.60
C LEU A 2 -29.63 -5.62 -17.61
N VAL A 3 -28.35 -5.85 -17.91
CA VAL A 3 -27.42 -6.40 -16.93
C VAL A 3 -27.19 -5.31 -15.89
N ALA A 4 -27.67 -5.53 -14.68
CA ALA A 4 -27.41 -4.65 -13.55
C ALA A 4 -25.90 -4.61 -13.31
N SER A 5 -25.31 -3.43 -13.47
CA SER A 5 -23.94 -3.15 -13.06
C SER A 5 -23.83 -3.37 -11.55
N ALA A 6 -23.19 -4.46 -11.15
CA ALA A 6 -22.79 -4.67 -9.78
C ALA A 6 -21.86 -3.52 -9.40
N ARG A 7 -22.29 -2.68 -8.46
CA ARG A 7 -21.41 -1.67 -7.85
C ARG A 7 -20.21 -2.41 -7.28
N SER A 8 -19.02 -2.08 -7.80
CA SER A 8 -17.74 -2.65 -7.38
C SER A 8 -17.55 -2.49 -5.88
N ALA A 9 -16.93 -3.49 -5.24
CA ALA A 9 -16.32 -3.27 -3.93
C ALA A 9 -15.46 -2.00 -3.99
N SER A 10 -15.42 -1.22 -2.91
CA SER A 10 -14.53 -0.06 -2.85
C SER A 10 -13.09 -0.52 -3.14
N HIS A 11 -12.32 0.29 -3.88
CA HIS A 11 -10.92 -0.01 -4.18
C HIS A 11 -10.09 -0.25 -2.90
N LEU A 12 -10.51 0.34 -1.76
CA LEU A 12 -9.95 0.08 -0.44
C LEU A 12 -10.06 -1.38 0.03
N GLU A 13 -11.11 -2.10 -0.36
CA GLU A 13 -11.25 -3.54 -0.05
C GLU A 13 -10.59 -4.42 -1.10
N ALA A 14 -10.00 -3.84 -2.15
CA ALA A 14 -9.27 -4.61 -3.15
C ALA A 14 -8.05 -5.22 -2.49
N ARG A 15 -8.06 -6.55 -2.40
CA ARG A 15 -6.94 -7.33 -1.89
C ARG A 15 -5.91 -7.66 -2.97
N ASP A 16 -6.07 -7.13 -4.19
CA ASP A 16 -5.20 -7.35 -5.34
C ASP A 16 -5.18 -6.09 -6.23
N PHE A 17 -4.20 -6.02 -7.13
CA PHE A 17 -4.25 -5.07 -8.23
C PHE A 17 -5.53 -5.30 -9.04
N ILE A 18 -6.16 -4.21 -9.44
CA ILE A 18 -7.29 -4.21 -10.36
C ILE A 18 -7.06 -3.20 -11.49
N PRO A 19 -7.68 -3.38 -12.65
CA PRO A 19 -7.70 -2.32 -13.65
C PRO A 19 -8.31 -1.06 -13.05
N LEU A 20 -7.60 0.05 -13.18
CA LEU A 20 -8.11 1.37 -12.82
C LEU A 20 -8.57 2.09 -14.09
N ASP A 21 -9.81 2.59 -14.03
CA ASP A 21 -10.24 3.68 -14.88
C ASP A 21 -9.86 4.99 -14.19
N LEU A 22 -8.86 5.69 -14.73
CA LEU A 22 -8.39 6.96 -14.17
C LEU A 22 -9.30 8.13 -14.55
N THR A 23 -10.37 7.90 -15.32
CA THR A 23 -11.36 8.92 -15.66
C THR A 23 -11.98 9.48 -14.38
N GLY A 24 -11.87 10.80 -14.20
CA GLY A 24 -12.38 11.47 -13.00
C GLY A 24 -11.43 11.46 -11.80
N TRP A 25 -10.21 10.93 -11.94
CA TRP A 25 -9.19 11.11 -10.91
C TRP A 25 -8.68 12.56 -10.91
N ASP A 26 -8.89 13.29 -9.80
CA ASP A 26 -8.48 14.70 -9.64
C ASP A 26 -7.00 14.97 -9.89
N CYS A 27 -6.17 13.94 -9.80
CA CYS A 27 -4.72 14.00 -9.98
C CYS A 27 -4.25 13.61 -11.38
N LEU A 28 -5.17 13.24 -12.29
CA LEU A 28 -4.82 12.76 -13.64
C LEU A 28 -3.95 13.76 -14.41
N ASP A 29 -4.26 15.05 -14.32
CA ASP A 29 -3.53 16.13 -14.98
C ASP A 29 -2.66 16.96 -14.01
N LYS A 30 -2.43 16.46 -12.79
CA LYS A 30 -1.66 17.14 -11.73
C LYS A 30 -0.49 16.25 -11.27
N PRO A 31 0.62 16.19 -12.02
CA PRO A 31 1.75 15.32 -11.65
C PRO A 31 2.33 15.66 -10.26
N GLY A 32 2.33 16.93 -9.84
CA GLY A 32 2.75 17.34 -8.49
C GLY A 32 1.71 17.06 -7.39
N GLY A 33 0.55 16.51 -7.74
CA GLY A 33 -0.59 16.30 -6.86
C GLY A 33 -1.05 17.55 -6.12
N THR A 34 -1.38 17.40 -4.84
CA THR A 34 -1.76 18.51 -3.93
C THR A 34 -0.58 19.00 -3.09
N GLY A 35 0.66 18.78 -3.56
CA GLY A 35 1.87 19.26 -2.90
C GLY A 35 1.82 20.77 -2.66
N LYS A 36 2.16 21.20 -1.43
CA LYS A 36 2.05 22.62 -1.00
C LYS A 36 3.35 23.40 -1.12
N THR A 37 4.48 22.71 -1.19
CA THR A 37 5.81 23.31 -1.31
C THR A 37 6.49 22.83 -2.59
N PRO A 38 7.45 23.59 -3.14
CA PRO A 38 8.15 23.21 -4.37
C PRO A 38 8.79 21.82 -4.29
N ASP A 39 9.38 21.46 -3.15
CA ASP A 39 10.01 20.16 -2.91
C ASP A 39 9.00 19.00 -2.81
N THR A 40 7.83 19.21 -2.20
CA THR A 40 6.75 18.21 -2.24
C THR A 40 6.20 18.03 -3.66
N ILE A 41 6.04 19.12 -4.42
CA ILE A 41 5.60 19.06 -5.83
C ILE A 41 6.63 18.29 -6.67
N GLU A 42 7.92 18.55 -6.46
CA GLU A 42 9.03 17.85 -7.12
C GLU A 42 8.97 16.34 -6.83
N ARG A 43 8.89 15.94 -5.55
CA ARG A 43 8.78 14.53 -5.16
C ARG A 43 7.53 13.86 -5.74
N ASN A 44 6.36 14.49 -5.60
CA ASN A 44 5.10 13.96 -6.13
C ASN A 44 5.15 13.80 -7.66
N THR A 45 5.82 14.71 -8.37
CA THR A 45 6.04 14.58 -9.81
C THR A 45 6.86 13.34 -10.14
N GLY A 46 7.87 13.02 -9.32
CA GLY A 46 8.63 11.77 -9.41
C GLY A 46 7.77 10.52 -9.15
N LYS A 47 6.91 10.55 -8.13
CA LYS A 47 5.96 9.47 -7.81
C LYS A 47 4.94 9.24 -8.94
N ASN A 48 4.42 10.31 -9.53
CA ASN A 48 3.42 10.29 -10.61
C ASN A 48 3.98 10.17 -12.03
N ARG A 49 5.19 9.64 -12.21
CA ARG A 49 5.73 9.45 -13.56
C ARG A 49 4.87 8.47 -14.37
N PRO A 50 4.72 8.70 -15.69
CA PRO A 50 3.97 7.80 -16.54
C PRO A 50 4.72 6.48 -16.74
N LEU A 51 4.01 5.47 -17.23
CA LEU A 51 4.62 4.28 -17.79
C LEU A 51 5.52 4.66 -18.97
N ILE A 52 6.65 3.97 -19.11
CA ILE A 52 7.52 4.06 -20.28
C ILE A 52 7.70 2.68 -20.93
N ASP A 53 8.10 2.67 -22.19
CA ASP A 53 8.52 1.44 -22.86
C ASP A 53 9.92 1.02 -22.36
N LEU A 54 10.01 -0.19 -21.83
CA LEU A 54 11.26 -0.78 -21.33
C LEU A 54 12.00 -1.60 -22.41
N THR A 55 11.42 -1.73 -23.61
CA THR A 55 11.98 -2.54 -24.70
C THR A 55 13.37 -2.04 -25.09
N GLY A 56 14.37 -2.94 -25.07
CA GLY A 56 15.76 -2.63 -25.41
C GLY A 56 16.53 -1.84 -24.33
N MET A 57 15.89 -1.45 -23.23
CA MET A 57 16.56 -0.77 -22.13
C MET A 57 17.44 -1.74 -21.34
N LYS A 58 18.70 -1.37 -21.12
CA LYS A 58 19.58 -2.07 -20.17
C LYS A 58 19.27 -1.57 -18.76
N VAL A 59 18.40 -2.28 -18.06
CA VAL A 59 18.01 -1.95 -16.69
C VAL A 59 18.98 -2.65 -15.71
N PRO A 60 19.74 -1.90 -14.88
CA PRO A 60 20.54 -2.51 -13.83
C PRO A 60 19.65 -3.21 -12.81
N ASN A 61 19.98 -4.44 -12.46
CA ASN A 61 19.26 -5.23 -11.46
C ASN A 61 20.12 -5.42 -10.21
N PHE A 62 19.50 -5.20 -9.05
CA PHE A 62 20.14 -5.30 -7.75
C PHE A 62 19.43 -6.35 -6.90
N ASP A 63 20.19 -7.02 -6.04
CA ASP A 63 19.65 -7.61 -4.81
C ASP A 63 19.52 -6.51 -3.73
N THR A 64 19.00 -6.86 -2.55
CA THR A 64 18.83 -5.88 -1.45
C THR A 64 20.14 -5.19 -1.07
N ALA A 65 21.22 -5.97 -0.89
CA ALA A 65 22.52 -5.43 -0.52
C ALA A 65 23.12 -4.54 -1.62
N GLY A 66 22.97 -4.92 -2.89
CA GLY A 66 23.39 -4.16 -4.05
C GLY A 66 22.64 -2.84 -4.19
N PHE A 67 21.33 -2.84 -3.95
CA PHE A 67 20.51 -1.64 -3.97
C PHE A 67 20.96 -0.65 -2.89
N LEU A 68 21.15 -1.12 -1.66
CA LEU A 68 21.64 -0.29 -0.56
C LEU A 68 23.04 0.26 -0.84
N ARG A 69 23.94 -0.53 -1.43
CA ARG A 69 25.26 -0.05 -1.87
C ARG A 69 25.14 1.03 -2.94
N HIS A 70 24.25 0.85 -3.92
CA HIS A 70 24.05 1.80 -5.03
C HIS A 70 23.69 3.20 -4.54
N VAL A 71 22.80 3.30 -3.55
CA VAL A 71 22.31 4.60 -3.03
C VAL A 71 23.14 5.15 -1.86
N SER A 72 24.01 4.33 -1.25
CA SER A 72 24.75 4.67 -0.03
C SER A 72 25.60 5.94 -0.12
N ALA A 73 26.18 6.23 -1.28
CA ALA A 73 27.03 7.42 -1.45
C ALA A 73 26.22 8.71 -1.27
N PHE A 74 25.02 8.76 -1.84
CA PHE A 74 24.14 9.92 -1.70
C PHE A 74 23.59 10.04 -0.27
N ASP A 75 23.22 8.92 0.36
CA ASP A 75 22.75 8.90 1.75
C ASP A 75 23.83 9.40 2.72
N ALA A 76 25.08 8.95 2.53
CA ALA A 76 26.22 9.39 3.33
C ALA A 76 26.53 10.89 3.15
N GLN A 77 26.32 11.43 1.94
CA GLN A 77 26.52 12.84 1.63
C GLN A 77 25.42 13.72 2.23
N THR A 78 24.16 13.31 2.10
CA THR A 78 23.00 14.13 2.51
C THR A 78 22.68 14.00 3.99
N LYS A 79 23.03 12.90 4.66
CA LYS A 79 22.89 12.72 6.13
C LYS A 79 21.50 13.08 6.67
N GLY A 80 20.43 12.73 5.95
CA GLY A 80 19.06 13.02 6.36
C GLY A 80 18.58 14.45 6.09
N LYS A 81 19.28 15.22 5.24
CA LYS A 81 18.73 16.45 4.64
C LYS A 81 17.43 16.15 3.90
N ARG A 82 16.53 17.14 3.87
CA ARG A 82 15.35 17.11 2.96
C ARG A 82 15.72 17.75 1.63
N ARG A 83 14.89 17.55 0.59
CA ARG A 83 15.06 18.17 -0.74
C ARG A 83 15.26 19.67 -0.65
N LYS A 84 14.46 20.35 0.17
CA LYS A 84 14.58 21.81 0.39
C LYS A 84 15.96 22.24 0.93
N ASP A 85 16.69 21.33 1.59
CA ASP A 85 17.98 21.60 2.23
C ASP A 85 19.18 21.19 1.35
N LEU A 86 18.93 20.63 0.16
CA LEU A 86 19.98 20.24 -0.77
C LEU A 86 20.59 21.46 -1.48
N ASN A 87 21.93 21.47 -1.56
CA ASN A 87 22.65 22.42 -2.39
C ASN A 87 22.56 22.05 -3.90
N ALA A 88 23.09 22.90 -4.78
CA ALA A 88 23.01 22.70 -6.23
C ALA A 88 23.66 21.38 -6.69
N THR A 89 24.83 21.02 -6.15
CA THR A 89 25.53 19.78 -6.49
C THR A 89 24.73 18.55 -6.06
N GLU A 90 24.21 18.56 -4.83
CA GLU A 90 23.36 17.49 -4.29
C GLU A 90 22.08 17.34 -5.12
N ARG A 91 21.46 18.44 -5.55
CA ARG A 91 20.27 18.41 -6.43
C ARG A 91 20.57 17.81 -7.79
N THR A 92 21.69 18.17 -8.42
CA THR A 92 22.10 17.57 -9.70
C THR A 92 22.35 16.07 -9.57
N GLN A 93 22.99 15.63 -8.49
CA GLN A 93 23.21 14.20 -8.22
C GLN A 93 21.88 13.47 -7.97
N LEU A 94 20.99 14.06 -7.17
CA LEU A 94 19.66 13.52 -6.93
C LEU A 94 18.89 13.35 -8.25
N GLN A 95 18.85 14.39 -9.08
CA GLN A 95 18.18 14.35 -10.37
C GLN A 95 18.73 13.23 -11.27
N ALA A 96 20.05 13.04 -11.30
CA ALA A 96 20.68 11.97 -12.07
C ALA A 96 20.35 10.57 -11.53
N LEU A 97 20.21 10.42 -10.20
CA LEU A 97 19.79 9.17 -9.57
C LEU A 97 18.32 8.87 -9.84
N GLU A 98 17.44 9.86 -9.66
CA GLU A 98 16.00 9.66 -9.83
C GLU A 98 15.61 9.44 -11.29
N GLN A 99 16.39 9.89 -12.27
CA GLN A 99 16.17 9.54 -13.68
C GLN A 99 16.43 8.06 -14.00
N GLN A 100 17.09 7.31 -13.11
CA GLN A 100 17.41 5.92 -13.35
C GLN A 100 16.18 5.03 -13.23
N VAL A 101 16.03 4.15 -14.22
CA VAL A 101 15.17 2.97 -14.11
C VAL A 101 16.04 1.83 -13.63
N VAL A 102 15.64 1.18 -12.54
CA VAL A 102 16.37 0.10 -11.89
C VAL A 102 15.45 -1.08 -11.64
N SER A 103 16.04 -2.25 -11.41
CA SER A 103 15.33 -3.42 -10.90
C SER A 103 15.84 -3.83 -9.53
N LEU A 104 14.93 -4.28 -8.66
CA LEU A 104 15.23 -4.94 -7.39
C LEU A 104 14.68 -6.37 -7.43
N THR A 105 15.53 -7.35 -7.13
CA THR A 105 15.14 -8.74 -6.93
C THR A 105 15.13 -9.07 -5.43
N ALA A 106 13.95 -9.36 -4.88
CA ALA A 106 13.75 -9.61 -3.47
C ALA A 106 12.42 -10.36 -3.23
N TYR A 107 12.16 -10.81 -1.99
CA TYR A 107 10.92 -11.46 -1.62
C TYR A 107 9.85 -10.42 -1.27
N LEU A 108 8.69 -10.51 -1.91
CA LEU A 108 7.53 -9.71 -1.51
C LEU A 108 6.88 -10.35 -0.29
N VAL A 109 7.11 -9.79 0.90
CA VAL A 109 6.58 -10.36 2.14
C VAL A 109 5.20 -9.78 2.44
N MET A 110 5.07 -8.47 2.46
CA MET A 110 3.83 -7.77 2.78
C MET A 110 3.47 -6.78 1.67
N ALA A 111 2.18 -6.67 1.38
CA ALA A 111 1.66 -5.66 0.47
C ALA A 111 0.36 -5.06 1.00
N TYR A 112 0.10 -3.80 0.67
CA TYR A 112 -1.13 -3.11 1.06
C TYR A 112 -1.40 -1.85 0.24
N ALA A 113 -2.66 -1.44 0.20
CA ALA A 113 -3.07 -0.13 -0.26
C ALA A 113 -2.51 0.96 0.67
N GLY A 114 -1.72 1.88 0.12
CA GLY A 114 -1.22 3.05 0.83
C GLY A 114 -2.34 3.97 1.31
N PRO A 115 -2.10 4.77 2.35
CA PRO A 115 -3.06 5.78 2.78
C PRO A 115 -3.24 6.85 1.69
N PRO A 116 -4.27 7.71 1.81
CA PRO A 116 -4.38 8.90 0.98
C PRO A 116 -3.15 9.80 1.12
N GLU A 117 -2.55 10.16 -0.01
CA GLU A 117 -1.30 10.94 -0.07
C GLU A 117 -1.45 12.18 -0.96
N SER A 118 -0.60 13.18 -0.73
CA SER A 118 -0.57 14.38 -1.57
C SER A 118 -0.27 14.07 -3.02
N THR A 119 0.54 13.04 -3.30
CA THR A 119 0.86 12.62 -4.67
C THR A 119 -0.39 12.17 -5.42
N ASN A 120 -1.35 11.58 -4.72
CA ASN A 120 -2.61 11.09 -5.29
C ASN A 120 -3.79 12.02 -5.03
N CYS A 121 -3.51 13.28 -4.71
CA CYS A 121 -4.50 14.31 -4.41
C CYS A 121 -5.42 13.94 -3.22
N GLY A 122 -4.92 13.14 -2.28
CA GLY A 122 -5.69 12.67 -1.13
C GLY A 122 -6.82 11.71 -1.48
N SER A 123 -6.76 11.06 -2.65
CA SER A 123 -7.77 10.10 -3.06
C SER A 123 -7.70 8.84 -2.20
N VAL A 124 -8.89 8.30 -1.87
CA VAL A 124 -9.07 6.99 -1.26
C VAL A 124 -9.25 5.88 -2.29
N ASP A 125 -9.61 6.23 -3.53
CA ASP A 125 -9.88 5.28 -4.61
C ASP A 125 -8.65 5.06 -5.51
N PHE A 126 -7.81 6.09 -5.62
CA PHE A 126 -6.56 6.06 -6.37
C PHE A 126 -5.41 6.23 -5.38
N HIS A 127 -4.84 5.12 -4.92
CA HIS A 127 -3.74 5.10 -3.97
C HIS A 127 -2.56 4.32 -4.52
N ASP A 128 -1.39 4.53 -3.93
CA ASP A 128 -0.23 3.72 -4.23
C ASP A 128 -0.39 2.35 -3.56
N TRP A 129 0.15 1.31 -4.18
CA TRP A 129 0.31 0.01 -3.52
C TRP A 129 1.71 -0.07 -2.94
N HIS A 130 1.80 -0.18 -1.63
CA HIS A 130 3.05 -0.43 -0.94
C HIS A 130 3.40 -1.92 -1.01
N LEU A 131 4.63 -2.19 -1.42
CA LEU A 131 5.22 -3.51 -1.56
C LEU A 131 6.49 -3.56 -0.71
N GLU A 132 6.47 -4.36 0.36
CA GLU A 132 7.60 -4.48 1.27
C GLU A 132 8.50 -5.65 0.85
N MET A 133 9.67 -5.29 0.33
CA MET A 133 10.62 -6.20 -0.29
C MET A 133 11.74 -6.57 0.69
N PHE A 134 11.88 -7.85 1.01
CA PHE A 134 12.87 -8.38 1.95
C PHE A 134 13.90 -9.28 1.26
N GLU A 135 15.12 -9.34 1.80
CA GLU A 135 16.18 -10.20 1.29
C GLU A 135 15.83 -11.69 1.39
N LYS A 136 15.11 -12.07 2.46
CA LYS A 136 14.72 -13.45 2.75
C LYS A 136 13.20 -13.53 2.84
N PRO A 137 12.60 -14.69 2.48
CA PRO A 137 11.19 -14.90 2.72
C PRO A 137 10.92 -14.96 4.22
N GLN A 138 9.72 -14.57 4.63
CA GLN A 138 9.24 -14.69 6.01
C GLN A 138 7.98 -15.55 6.05
N ASP A 139 7.81 -16.33 7.11
CA ASP A 139 6.61 -17.12 7.40
C ASP A 139 5.69 -16.44 8.41
N HIS A 140 6.00 -15.20 8.77
CA HIS A 140 5.24 -14.31 9.64
C HIS A 140 5.20 -12.90 9.05
N PRO A 141 4.24 -12.06 9.46
CA PRO A 141 4.27 -10.64 9.10
C PRO A 141 5.47 -9.94 9.76
N PRO A 142 5.90 -8.77 9.25
CA PRO A 142 7.03 -8.04 9.81
C PRO A 142 6.84 -7.71 11.30
N ARG A 143 7.86 -8.00 12.10
CA ARG A 143 7.84 -7.85 13.57
C ARG A 143 9.20 -7.41 14.12
N PRO A 144 9.27 -6.99 15.40
CA PRO A 144 10.53 -6.62 16.03
C PRO A 144 11.60 -7.69 15.91
N GLY A 145 12.80 -7.27 15.53
CA GLY A 145 13.97 -8.13 15.30
C GLY A 145 14.23 -8.48 13.84
N ASP A 146 13.22 -8.40 12.97
CA ASP A 146 13.36 -8.64 11.54
C ASP A 146 14.21 -7.53 10.87
N PRO A 147 14.87 -7.81 9.73
CA PRO A 147 15.41 -6.74 8.89
C PRO A 147 14.27 -5.82 8.43
N THR A 148 14.57 -4.55 8.13
CA THR A 148 13.57 -3.69 7.47
C THR A 148 13.50 -3.97 5.96
N PRO A 149 12.37 -3.69 5.31
CA PRO A 149 12.23 -3.84 3.87
C PRO A 149 12.87 -2.69 3.08
N ILE A 150 13.10 -2.92 1.79
CA ILE A 150 13.10 -1.85 0.79
C ILE A 150 11.66 -1.66 0.30
N ILE A 151 11.21 -0.42 0.19
CA ILE A 151 9.85 -0.10 -0.25
C ILE A 151 9.83 0.01 -1.78
N CYS A 152 8.81 -0.58 -2.38
CA CYS A 152 8.45 -0.37 -3.77
C CYS A 152 6.97 0.03 -3.83
N GLU A 153 6.62 0.97 -4.70
CA GLU A 153 5.27 1.52 -4.76
C GLU A 153 4.73 1.53 -6.19
N THR A 154 3.58 0.90 -6.40
CA THR A 154 2.85 0.99 -7.67
C THR A 154 1.87 2.15 -7.62
N ALA A 155 2.07 3.16 -8.46
CA ALA A 155 1.17 4.31 -8.52
C ALA A 155 -0.08 4.02 -9.35
N PRO A 156 -1.19 4.78 -9.16
CA PRO A 156 -2.40 4.64 -9.98
C PRO A 156 -2.12 4.66 -11.49
N ARG A 157 -1.15 5.47 -11.94
CA ARG A 157 -0.76 5.61 -13.35
C ARG A 157 -0.16 4.35 -13.97
N THR A 158 0.47 3.49 -13.16
CA THR A 158 1.17 2.30 -13.64
C THR A 158 0.47 1.00 -13.25
N GLN A 159 -0.42 1.02 -12.26
CA GLN A 159 -1.11 -0.17 -11.75
C GLN A 159 -1.81 -0.97 -12.85
N THR A 160 -2.59 -0.33 -13.73
CA THR A 160 -3.32 -1.06 -14.79
C THR A 160 -2.35 -1.82 -15.72
N ALA A 161 -1.18 -1.25 -16.02
CA ALA A 161 -0.18 -1.92 -16.84
C ALA A 161 0.47 -3.10 -16.10
N VAL A 162 0.82 -2.92 -14.82
CA VAL A 162 1.32 -3.99 -13.95
C VAL A 162 0.29 -5.12 -13.83
N TYR A 163 -0.98 -4.80 -13.59
CA TYR A 163 -2.07 -5.78 -13.57
C TYR A 163 -2.20 -6.54 -14.90
N ARG A 164 -2.16 -5.83 -16.03
CA ARG A 164 -2.27 -6.43 -17.38
C ARG A 164 -1.08 -7.33 -17.73
N SER A 165 0.08 -7.13 -17.10
CA SER A 165 1.22 -8.05 -17.23
C SER A 165 1.00 -9.41 -16.55
N GLY A 166 -0.08 -9.56 -15.79
CA GLY A 166 -0.42 -10.77 -15.05
C GLY A 166 0.01 -10.75 -13.59
N ALA A 167 0.71 -9.70 -13.13
CA ALA A 167 1.08 -9.58 -11.72
C ALA A 167 -0.17 -9.50 -10.83
N ARG A 168 -0.18 -10.30 -9.76
CA ARG A 168 -1.27 -10.38 -8.77
C ARG A 168 -0.67 -10.32 -7.38
N VAL A 169 -0.94 -9.26 -6.63
CA VAL A 169 -0.36 -9.04 -5.30
C VAL A 169 -0.60 -10.24 -4.40
N GLN A 170 -1.83 -10.77 -4.36
CA GLN A 170 -2.15 -11.94 -3.53
C GLN A 170 -1.35 -13.20 -3.88
N GLN A 171 -0.96 -13.34 -5.15
CA GLN A 171 -0.18 -14.48 -5.61
C GLN A 171 1.32 -14.31 -5.33
N LEU A 172 1.76 -13.10 -5.03
CA LEU A 172 3.16 -12.73 -4.89
C LEU A 172 3.56 -12.44 -3.44
N SER A 173 2.67 -11.87 -2.63
CA SER A 173 2.92 -11.58 -1.22
C SER A 173 2.56 -12.75 -0.31
N GLY A 174 3.27 -12.89 0.83
CA GLY A 174 2.88 -13.83 1.89
C GLY A 174 1.83 -13.25 2.83
N PHE A 175 1.79 -11.93 2.96
CA PHE A 175 0.88 -11.21 3.85
C PHE A 175 0.25 -10.02 3.12
N PHE A 176 -0.96 -9.70 3.54
CA PHE A 176 -1.68 -8.51 3.12
C PHE A 176 -2.08 -7.72 4.35
N ARG A 177 -1.93 -6.39 4.30
CA ARG A 177 -2.46 -5.51 5.35
C ARG A 177 -3.69 -4.77 4.82
N ARG A 178 -4.80 -4.96 5.51
CA ARG A 178 -6.09 -4.33 5.21
C ARG A 178 -6.08 -2.84 5.60
N PRO A 179 -7.03 -2.03 5.09
CA PRO A 179 -7.18 -0.63 5.51
C PRO A 179 -7.40 -0.46 7.02
N ASP A 180 -8.09 -1.41 7.67
CA ASP A 180 -8.26 -1.45 9.13
C ASP A 180 -7.00 -1.84 9.91
N LEU A 181 -5.85 -1.94 9.22
CA LEU A 181 -4.52 -2.25 9.72
C LEU A 181 -4.34 -3.70 10.17
N VAL A 182 -5.35 -4.55 9.97
CA VAL A 182 -5.24 -5.98 10.24
C VAL A 182 -4.32 -6.61 9.19
N VAL A 183 -3.33 -7.36 9.67
CA VAL A 183 -2.45 -8.16 8.81
C VAL A 183 -2.98 -9.59 8.76
N GLU A 184 -3.11 -10.12 7.55
CA GLU A 184 -3.59 -11.46 7.29
C GLU A 184 -2.66 -12.20 6.32
N PRO A 185 -2.48 -13.51 6.48
CA PRO A 185 -1.74 -14.30 5.51
C PRO A 185 -2.51 -14.38 4.19
N THR A 186 -1.77 -14.43 3.08
CA THR A 186 -2.32 -14.86 1.80
C THR A 186 -2.33 -16.39 1.73
N SER A 187 -2.88 -16.95 0.65
CA SER A 187 -2.76 -18.39 0.38
C SER A 187 -1.38 -18.80 -0.15
N GLN A 188 -0.46 -17.84 -0.31
CA GLN A 188 0.85 -18.05 -0.91
C GLN A 188 1.97 -17.80 0.11
N LYS A 189 3.14 -18.37 -0.15
CA LYS A 189 4.38 -17.93 0.49
C LYS A 189 4.91 -16.68 -0.23
N PRO A 190 5.69 -15.82 0.44
CA PRO A 190 6.40 -14.73 -0.22
C PRO A 190 7.15 -15.23 -1.46
N GLN A 191 6.88 -14.61 -2.61
CA GLN A 191 7.54 -14.95 -3.87
C GLN A 191 8.78 -14.09 -4.07
N LEU A 192 9.85 -14.70 -4.58
CA LEU A 192 11.00 -13.96 -5.08
C LEU A 192 10.61 -13.33 -6.44
N ILE A 193 10.58 -12.01 -6.49
CA ILE A 193 10.16 -11.24 -7.66
C ILE A 193 11.22 -10.20 -8.02
N ARG A 194 11.23 -9.81 -9.28
CA ARG A 194 11.97 -8.66 -9.79
C ARG A 194 11.00 -7.52 -10.07
N ILE A 195 11.12 -6.44 -9.30
CA ILE A 195 10.38 -5.20 -9.49
C ILE A 195 11.25 -4.26 -10.30
N THR A 196 10.71 -3.65 -11.35
CA THR A 196 11.37 -2.63 -12.16
C THR A 196 10.59 -1.34 -12.09
N GLY A 197 11.28 -0.23 -11.86
CA GLY A 197 10.67 1.09 -11.86
C GLY A 197 11.71 2.16 -11.73
N TYR A 198 11.26 3.39 -11.48
CA TYR A 198 12.20 4.47 -11.26
C TYR A 198 12.71 4.47 -9.84
N LEU A 199 14.00 4.81 -9.68
CA LEU A 199 14.53 5.17 -8.39
C LEU A 199 13.91 6.50 -7.93
N LEU A 200 13.50 6.59 -6.67
CA LEU A 200 12.98 7.80 -6.05
C LEU A 200 13.57 7.94 -4.65
N TRP A 201 13.97 9.16 -4.29
CA TRP A 201 14.35 9.50 -2.92
C TRP A 201 13.15 10.10 -2.19
N ASP A 202 12.55 9.31 -1.31
CA ASP A 202 11.44 9.78 -0.47
C ASP A 202 11.99 10.46 0.78
N ASP A 203 12.42 11.70 0.59
CA ASP A 203 12.99 12.51 1.65
C ASP A 203 12.00 12.78 2.79
N ASP A 204 10.69 12.56 2.59
CA ASP A 204 9.72 12.71 3.67
C ASP A 204 9.93 11.74 4.83
N HIS A 205 10.61 10.64 4.54
CA HIS A 205 10.87 9.52 5.45
C HIS A 205 12.35 9.20 5.57
N ASN A 206 13.17 10.25 5.59
CA ASN A 206 14.60 10.13 5.84
C ASN A 206 14.99 10.15 7.34
N GLY A 207 14.01 10.07 8.24
CA GLY A 207 14.21 10.18 9.68
C GLY A 207 14.69 8.86 10.31
N LYS A 208 15.33 8.95 11.49
CA LYS A 208 15.76 7.76 12.26
C LYS A 208 14.61 6.85 12.69
N ALA A 209 13.39 7.39 12.76
CA ALA A 209 12.19 6.60 13.07
C ALA A 209 11.68 5.81 11.85
N ASP A 210 12.07 6.22 10.64
CA ASP A 210 11.69 5.58 9.39
C ASP A 210 12.79 4.64 8.89
N ILE A 211 14.06 4.98 9.10
CA ILE A 211 15.20 4.23 8.54
C ILE A 211 16.03 3.53 9.61
N GLY A 212 16.26 2.24 9.41
CA GLY A 212 17.21 1.46 10.18
C GLY A 212 17.31 0.03 9.69
N PRO A 213 18.31 -0.74 10.15
CA PRO A 213 18.59 -2.08 9.60
C PRO A 213 17.62 -3.14 10.09
N LYS A 214 16.92 -2.91 11.20
CA LYS A 214 15.99 -3.85 11.82
C LYS A 214 14.78 -3.13 12.36
N ILE A 215 13.65 -3.84 12.39
CA ILE A 215 12.45 -3.40 13.07
C ILE A 215 12.68 -3.45 14.58
N GLU A 216 12.43 -2.35 15.27
CA GLU A 216 12.55 -2.24 16.72
C GLU A 216 11.19 -2.39 17.40
N THR A 217 10.15 -1.77 16.83
CA THR A 217 8.81 -1.75 17.41
C THR A 217 7.73 -1.80 16.32
N VAL A 218 6.52 -2.19 16.69
CA VAL A 218 5.31 -2.03 15.87
C VAL A 218 4.40 -1.07 16.61
N SER A 219 4.09 0.08 16.02
CA SER A 219 3.20 1.06 16.65
C SER A 219 1.75 0.61 16.62
N ALA A 220 0.91 1.21 17.48
CA ALA A 220 -0.51 0.87 17.60
C ALA A 220 -1.31 1.03 16.28
N ASN A 221 -0.77 1.77 15.30
CA ASN A 221 -1.32 1.88 13.96
C ASN A 221 -0.80 0.80 12.98
N GLY A 222 -0.19 -0.28 13.47
CA GLY A 222 0.26 -1.42 12.65
C GLY A 222 1.46 -1.14 11.75
N TYR A 223 2.10 0.03 11.84
CA TYR A 223 3.35 0.32 11.14
C TYR A 223 4.53 -0.07 12.03
N HIS A 224 5.52 -0.72 11.43
CA HIS A 224 6.75 -1.01 12.13
C HIS A 224 7.74 0.18 12.06
N ARG A 225 8.64 0.24 13.05
CA ARG A 225 9.63 1.30 13.21
C ARG A 225 10.97 0.70 13.62
N PRO A 226 12.07 1.03 12.94
CA PRO A 226 12.13 1.66 11.63
C PRO A 226 11.27 0.96 10.55
N TRP A 227 10.76 1.76 9.61
CA TRP A 227 9.84 1.30 8.57
C TRP A 227 10.56 0.77 7.32
N ARG A 228 11.78 1.22 7.05
CA ARG A 228 12.51 0.88 5.82
C ARG A 228 14.02 0.85 6.03
N SER A 229 14.74 0.22 5.11
CA SER A 229 16.21 0.14 5.14
C SER A 229 16.91 1.42 4.67
N THR A 230 16.22 2.25 3.90
CA THR A 230 16.79 3.41 3.19
C THR A 230 15.66 4.39 2.82
N PRO A 231 15.90 5.71 2.65
CA PRO A 231 14.88 6.63 2.16
C PRO A 231 14.56 6.42 0.67
N TRP A 232 15.30 5.57 -0.01
CA TRP A 232 15.11 5.28 -1.42
C TRP A 232 14.06 4.18 -1.64
N GLU A 233 13.25 4.38 -2.66
CA GLU A 233 12.22 3.43 -3.10
C GLU A 233 12.26 3.25 -4.61
N ILE A 234 11.59 2.20 -5.09
CA ILE A 234 11.23 2.10 -6.51
C ILE A 234 9.80 2.65 -6.66
N HIS A 235 9.68 3.85 -7.21
CA HIS A 235 8.40 4.54 -7.42
C HIS A 235 8.43 5.47 -8.65
N PRO A 236 7.49 5.30 -9.60
CA PRO A 236 6.49 4.25 -9.64
C PRO A 236 7.10 2.93 -10.14
N VAL A 237 6.55 1.82 -9.67
CA VAL A 237 6.77 0.50 -10.27
C VAL A 237 6.18 0.49 -11.68
N LEU A 238 7.00 0.08 -12.66
CA LEU A 238 6.66 -0.01 -14.08
C LEU A 238 6.37 -1.46 -14.50
N LYS A 239 7.03 -2.42 -13.86
CA LYS A 239 6.94 -3.85 -14.19
C LYS A 239 7.22 -4.71 -12.97
N ILE A 240 6.51 -5.83 -12.84
CA ILE A 240 6.79 -6.87 -11.85
C ILE A 240 6.94 -8.19 -12.61
N GLU A 241 7.95 -8.98 -12.24
CA GLU A 241 8.25 -10.28 -12.86
C GLU A 241 8.59 -11.28 -11.77
N ARG A 242 8.31 -12.57 -11.99
CA ARG A 242 8.89 -13.61 -11.13
C ARG A 242 10.40 -13.69 -11.37
N ALA A 243 11.18 -13.88 -10.30
CA ALA A 243 12.62 -14.00 -10.42
C ALA A 243 13.06 -15.30 -11.13
N ASP A 244 12.22 -16.33 -11.10
CA ASP A 244 12.43 -17.60 -11.82
C ASP A 244 12.14 -17.50 -13.34
N GLY A 245 11.75 -16.32 -13.84
CA GLY A 245 11.44 -16.07 -15.24
C GLY A 245 10.13 -16.71 -15.72
N GLN A 246 9.38 -17.38 -14.84
CA GLN A 246 8.09 -17.95 -15.22
C GLN A 246 7.07 -16.82 -15.43
N PRO A 247 6.20 -16.92 -16.45
CA PRO A 247 5.09 -16.00 -16.58
C PRO A 247 4.16 -16.15 -15.38
N PHE A 248 3.46 -15.07 -15.02
CA PHE A 248 2.35 -15.21 -14.08
C PHE A 248 1.28 -16.08 -14.71
N SER A 249 0.69 -16.98 -13.91
CA SER A 249 -0.43 -17.79 -14.38
C SER A 249 -1.58 -16.87 -14.77
N ALA A 250 -2.04 -16.96 -16.01
CA ALA A 250 -3.16 -16.16 -16.53
C ALA A 250 -4.51 -16.49 -15.87
N ALA A 251 -4.55 -17.46 -14.96
CA ALA A 251 -5.74 -17.73 -14.16
C ALA A 251 -6.05 -16.50 -13.31
N ALA A 252 -7.10 -15.76 -13.72
CA ALA A 252 -7.78 -14.83 -12.84
C ALA A 252 -8.03 -15.55 -11.51
N PRO A 253 -7.82 -14.90 -10.35
CA PRO A 253 -8.21 -15.50 -9.09
C PRO A 253 -9.67 -15.92 -9.26
N ALA A 254 -9.92 -17.23 -9.19
CA ALA A 254 -11.27 -17.73 -9.06
C ALA A 254 -11.86 -16.94 -7.91
N THR A 255 -12.92 -16.18 -8.17
CA THR A 255 -13.75 -15.58 -7.11
C THR A 255 -13.87 -16.62 -6.02
N ALA A 256 -13.34 -16.34 -4.83
CA ALA A 256 -13.44 -17.21 -3.67
C ALA A 256 -14.91 -17.24 -3.22
N ALA A 257 -15.71 -17.92 -4.02
CA ALA A 257 -17.06 -18.34 -3.75
C ALA A 257 -17.04 -19.83 -4.08
N ALA A 258 -17.39 -20.64 -3.08
CA ALA A 258 -17.42 -22.10 -3.11
C ALA A 258 -16.06 -22.81 -2.96
N ALA A 259 -15.56 -22.82 -1.72
CA ALA A 259 -14.92 -24.00 -1.16
C ALA A 259 -15.60 -24.40 0.16
N GLU A 260 -16.94 -24.48 0.12
CA GLU A 260 -17.68 -25.39 0.99
C GLU A 260 -18.02 -26.60 0.13
N SER A 261 -17.23 -27.67 0.22
CA SER A 261 -17.68 -28.97 -0.24
C SER A 261 -17.15 -30.09 0.64
N ALA A 262 -18.13 -30.71 1.30
CA ALA A 262 -18.26 -32.14 1.56
C ALA A 262 -17.21 -32.81 2.47
N LEU A 263 -17.55 -32.86 3.77
CA LEU A 263 -17.35 -34.09 4.55
C LEU A 263 -18.68 -34.47 5.22
N SER A 264 -19.20 -35.64 4.85
CA SER A 264 -20.34 -36.31 5.50
C SER A 264 -19.99 -36.77 6.92
N PRO A 265 -20.97 -36.91 7.83
CA PRO A 265 -20.75 -36.91 9.27
C PRO A 265 -20.42 -38.31 9.81
N ALA A 266 -19.29 -38.41 10.53
CA ALA A 266 -19.14 -39.42 11.58
C ALA A 266 -19.41 -38.74 12.93
N ALA A 267 -20.36 -39.29 13.68
CA ALA A 267 -20.81 -38.77 14.96
C ALA A 267 -19.65 -38.73 15.98
N ILE A 268 -19.21 -37.53 16.32
CA ILE A 268 -18.37 -37.25 17.48
C ILE A 268 -19.19 -36.36 18.40
N ILE A 269 -19.47 -36.86 19.60
CA ILE A 269 -20.14 -36.14 20.69
C ILE A 269 -19.31 -34.90 21.01
N LYS A 270 -19.82 -33.72 20.64
CA LYS A 270 -19.15 -32.43 20.87
C LYS A 270 -19.57 -31.87 22.24
N PRO A 271 -18.64 -31.40 23.09
CA PRO A 271 -18.98 -30.65 24.29
C PRO A 271 -19.67 -29.33 23.92
N ALA A 272 -20.54 -28.84 24.80
CA ALA A 272 -21.33 -27.62 24.60
C ALA A 272 -20.43 -26.42 24.22
N PRO A 273 -20.80 -25.63 23.19
CA PRO A 273 -20.04 -24.45 22.80
C PRO A 273 -20.19 -23.35 23.85
N PRO A 274 -19.12 -22.57 24.14
CA PRO A 274 -19.24 -21.34 24.90
C PRO A 274 -20.13 -20.33 24.14
N PRO A 275 -20.81 -19.41 24.84
CA PRO A 275 -21.77 -18.50 24.23
C PRO A 275 -21.12 -17.66 23.14
N ALA A 276 -21.78 -17.59 21.98
CA ALA A 276 -21.36 -16.81 20.83
C ALA A 276 -21.23 -15.33 21.21
N ALA A 277 -20.06 -14.74 20.95
CA ALA A 277 -19.90 -13.29 21.01
C ALA A 277 -20.82 -12.63 19.98
N ALA A 278 -21.54 -11.59 20.39
CA ALA A 278 -22.43 -10.84 19.51
C ALA A 278 -21.66 -10.30 18.30
N ALA A 279 -22.25 -10.38 17.11
CA ALA A 279 -21.70 -9.79 15.92
C ALA A 279 -21.45 -8.28 16.14
N PRO A 280 -20.29 -7.74 15.73
CA PRO A 280 -20.02 -6.32 15.86
C PRO A 280 -21.09 -5.52 15.13
N GLN A 281 -21.70 -4.57 15.83
CA GLN A 281 -22.68 -3.66 15.24
C GLN A 281 -21.96 -2.72 14.26
N GLU A 282 -22.59 -2.41 13.14
CA GLU A 282 -22.08 -1.49 12.13
C GLU A 282 -23.04 -0.32 11.94
N VAL A 283 -22.51 0.80 11.44
CA VAL A 283 -23.25 2.01 11.10
C VAL A 283 -22.91 2.46 9.68
N THR A 284 -23.90 2.95 8.94
CA THR A 284 -23.74 3.45 7.57
C THR A 284 -23.75 4.97 7.55
N ILE A 285 -22.79 5.59 6.88
CA ILE A 285 -22.75 7.03 6.64
C ILE A 285 -23.81 7.41 5.60
N VAL A 286 -24.74 8.32 5.92
CA VAL A 286 -25.83 8.74 5.01
C VAL A 286 -25.58 10.10 4.36
N ALA A 287 -24.62 10.87 4.86
CA ALA A 287 -24.18 12.14 4.29
C ALA A 287 -22.65 12.27 4.42
N PRO A 288 -21.93 12.81 3.42
CA PRO A 288 -20.49 13.01 3.53
C PRO A 288 -20.15 13.92 4.71
N ILE A 289 -19.17 13.53 5.52
CA ILE A 289 -18.69 14.34 6.65
C ILE A 289 -17.17 14.40 6.68
N ILE A 290 -16.64 15.54 7.10
CA ILE A 290 -15.21 15.72 7.34
C ILE A 290 -14.92 15.32 8.79
N ILE A 291 -13.97 14.41 8.97
CA ILE A 291 -13.46 14.02 10.29
C ILE A 291 -12.00 14.43 10.43
N LYS A 292 -11.58 14.72 11.66
CA LYS A 292 -10.17 14.89 11.99
C LYS A 292 -9.54 13.54 12.28
N VAL A 293 -8.44 13.26 11.60
CA VAL A 293 -7.58 12.10 11.82
C VAL A 293 -6.17 12.57 12.20
N ARG A 294 -5.33 11.65 12.68
CA ARG A 294 -3.98 11.98 13.17
C ARG A 294 -3.13 12.76 12.15
N TYR A 295 -3.35 12.55 10.86
CA TYR A 295 -2.57 13.13 9.77
C TYR A 295 -3.31 14.22 8.97
N GLY A 296 -4.43 14.74 9.48
CA GLY A 296 -5.17 15.83 8.85
C GLY A 296 -6.68 15.66 8.93
N GLU A 297 -7.35 16.00 7.85
CA GLU A 297 -8.80 15.85 7.70
C GLU A 297 -9.08 14.86 6.57
N THR A 298 -10.11 14.05 6.71
CA THR A 298 -10.57 13.12 5.66
C THR A 298 -12.09 13.15 5.56
N VAL A 299 -12.62 12.84 4.38
CA VAL A 299 -14.06 12.80 4.12
C VAL A 299 -14.55 11.36 4.23
N LEU A 300 -15.44 11.12 5.19
CA LEU A 300 -16.22 9.90 5.23
C LEU A 300 -17.35 10.01 4.22
N GLN A 301 -17.34 9.16 3.20
CA GLN A 301 -18.31 9.22 2.09
C GLN A 301 -19.64 8.57 2.46
N ARG A 302 -20.72 9.05 1.83
CA ARG A 302 -22.05 8.42 1.91
C ARG A 302 -21.97 6.97 1.44
N GLY A 303 -22.57 6.05 2.20
CA GLY A 303 -22.60 4.62 1.94
C GLY A 303 -21.48 3.83 2.63
N MET A 304 -20.49 4.50 3.22
CA MET A 304 -19.42 3.82 3.95
C MET A 304 -19.96 3.19 5.24
N ARG A 305 -19.59 1.94 5.52
CA ARG A 305 -19.97 1.19 6.72
C ARG A 305 -18.79 1.14 7.68
N LEU A 306 -19.03 1.46 8.95
CA LEU A 306 -18.00 1.47 9.99
C LEU A 306 -18.45 0.69 11.22
N PRO A 307 -17.54 0.00 11.93
CA PRO A 307 -17.87 -0.65 13.19
C PRO A 307 -18.32 0.37 14.24
N LEU A 308 -19.48 0.15 14.83
CA LEU A 308 -20.04 0.94 15.91
C LEU A 308 -19.34 0.57 17.23
N LEU A 309 -18.70 1.56 17.86
CA LEU A 309 -18.08 1.39 19.18
C LEU A 309 -19.02 1.85 20.30
N LYS A 310 -19.66 3.03 20.11
CA LYS A 310 -20.58 3.62 21.08
C LYS A 310 -21.55 4.57 20.38
N ARG A 311 -22.75 4.73 20.94
CA ARG A 311 -23.73 5.75 20.54
C ARG A 311 -24.13 6.58 21.76
N ASP A 312 -24.31 7.87 21.56
CA ASP A 312 -25.03 8.75 22.48
C ASP A 312 -26.13 9.54 21.75
N ALA A 313 -26.68 10.57 22.40
CA ALA A 313 -27.80 11.34 21.87
C ALA A 313 -27.45 12.22 20.66
N GLN A 314 -26.17 12.55 20.45
CA GLN A 314 -25.72 13.53 19.46
C GLN A 314 -24.67 12.96 18.50
N THR A 315 -23.94 11.94 18.93
CA THR A 315 -22.80 11.40 18.21
C THR A 315 -22.78 9.87 18.22
N VAL A 316 -22.06 9.34 17.24
CA VAL A 316 -21.73 7.94 17.12
C VAL A 316 -20.20 7.84 17.15
N THR A 317 -19.66 7.03 18.05
CA THR A 317 -18.24 6.68 18.02
C THR A 317 -18.06 5.45 17.17
N VAL A 318 -17.30 5.58 16.09
CA VAL A 318 -17.03 4.53 15.13
C VAL A 318 -15.56 4.17 15.13
N ASN A 319 -15.23 2.94 14.75
CA ASN A 319 -13.85 2.57 14.48
C ASN A 319 -13.51 2.95 13.03
N TYR A 320 -12.61 3.91 12.85
CA TYR A 320 -12.10 4.30 11.54
C TYR A 320 -10.58 4.10 11.53
N LEU A 321 -10.11 3.15 10.71
CA LEU A 321 -8.69 2.76 10.59
C LEU A 321 -8.04 2.43 11.95
N GLY A 322 -8.75 1.67 12.80
CA GLY A 322 -8.27 1.25 14.12
C GLY A 322 -8.32 2.35 15.19
N GLN A 323 -8.94 3.50 14.91
CA GLN A 323 -9.05 4.61 15.84
C GLN A 323 -10.53 4.94 16.12
N PRO A 324 -10.90 5.23 17.39
CA PRO A 324 -12.23 5.73 17.72
C PRO A 324 -12.38 7.16 17.19
N VAL A 325 -13.38 7.38 16.34
CA VAL A 325 -13.74 8.70 15.80
C VAL A 325 -15.18 9.00 16.15
N ALA A 326 -15.44 10.16 16.74
CA ALA A 326 -16.79 10.65 16.97
C ALA A 326 -17.32 11.33 15.71
N ILE A 327 -18.49 10.90 15.25
CA ILE A 327 -19.20 11.48 14.09
C ILE A 327 -20.61 11.89 14.50
N PRO A 328 -21.21 12.91 13.86
CA PRO A 328 -22.57 13.33 14.20
C PRO A 328 -23.59 12.21 13.93
N LEU A 329 -24.56 12.02 14.82
CA LEU A 329 -25.60 10.98 14.68
C LEU A 329 -26.41 11.20 13.39
N GLU A 330 -26.68 12.46 13.04
CA GLU A 330 -27.35 12.83 11.80
C GLU A 330 -26.55 12.46 10.54
N ALA A 331 -25.25 12.20 10.63
CA ALA A 331 -24.47 11.72 9.50
C ALA A 331 -24.65 10.22 9.24
N THR A 332 -25.41 9.51 10.08
CA THR A 332 -25.55 8.05 10.05
C THR A 332 -26.97 7.56 9.76
N ASP A 333 -27.13 6.25 9.56
CA ASP A 333 -28.40 5.54 9.41
C ASP A 333 -29.07 5.18 10.76
N LEU A 334 -28.42 5.48 11.88
CA LEU A 334 -28.92 5.22 13.24
C LEU A 334 -29.85 6.32 13.79
N ARG A 335 -30.34 7.21 12.92
CA ARG A 335 -31.27 8.29 13.29
C ARG A 335 -32.55 7.72 13.89
#